data_AF-A0A0F8ULA7-F1
#
_entry.id   AF-A0A0F8ULA7-F1
#
_cell.length_a   1.000
_cell.length_b   1.000
_cell.length_c   1.000
_cell.angle_alpha   90.00
_cell.angle_beta   90.00
_cell.angle_gamma   90.00
#
_symmetry.space_group_name_H-M   'P 1'
#
loop_
_entity.id
_entity.type
_entity.pdbx_description
1 polymer ?
#
loop_
_entity_poly.entity_id
_entity_poly.type
_entity_poly.pdbx_seq_one_letter_code
_entity_poly.pdbx_strand_id
1 'polypeptide(L)'
;MPDIKVPPLPGSPSDQPEHPPPPAYEDATAAAPITSKRTLPPPPPLTLPVLNDLRNKRVILASASPRRRQIISHLNLPQLEIIASNAAEDLPKTLAPIEYVLATATKKAQAVYEQEIMNAARGEPALILAADTIVVDTRPAAASGLAILEKPRSEAHHIAMLKALRDAREHKVYTAVVAMAPLSSARQPGYALETTIEETNVRFDAGVTDDLILAYVRTREGADKAGGYGLQGLGSILVEGIDGSYDNVIGLPLKATLQLIERVMEKADDENEDEDEDDDDDDVDEDEE
;
A
#
# COMPACT_ATOMS: atom_id res chain seq x y z
N MET A 1 80.64 -4.47 22.63
CA MET A 1 80.75 -4.94 21.23
C MET A 1 79.36 -4.87 20.62
N PRO A 2 79.19 -4.41 19.38
CA PRO A 2 79.20 -2.98 19.04
C PRO A 2 77.93 -2.55 18.26
N ASP A 3 77.74 -1.22 18.20
CA ASP A 3 76.88 -0.52 17.24
C ASP A 3 77.12 -0.97 15.80
N ILE A 4 76.04 -1.20 15.05
CA ILE A 4 76.06 -1.23 13.59
C ILE A 4 75.08 -0.18 13.08
N LYS A 5 75.68 0.86 12.49
CA LYS A 5 75.08 1.94 11.74
C LYS A 5 74.94 1.49 10.28
N VAL A 6 73.77 1.71 9.65
CA VAL A 6 73.60 1.56 8.19
C VAL A 6 73.10 2.88 7.59
N PRO A 7 73.62 3.34 6.43
CA PRO A 7 73.37 4.66 5.83
C PRO A 7 72.24 4.64 4.75
N PRO A 8 71.89 5.79 4.11
CA PRO A 8 70.52 6.08 3.65
C PRO A 8 70.29 6.10 2.11
N LEU A 9 69.01 6.42 1.74
CA LEU A 9 68.44 7.00 0.49
C LEU A 9 67.97 6.02 -0.62
N PRO A 10 67.08 6.40 -1.58
CA PRO A 10 66.39 7.68 -1.85
C PRO A 10 64.86 7.61 -2.20
N GLY A 11 64.19 8.78 -2.21
CA GLY A 11 63.29 9.24 -3.30
C GLY A 11 61.94 8.56 -3.60
N SER A 12 60.85 9.28 -3.35
CA SER A 12 59.47 9.14 -3.91
C SER A 12 59.43 9.39 -5.45
N PRO A 13 58.28 9.38 -6.19
CA PRO A 13 56.87 9.04 -5.87
C PRO A 13 56.12 8.23 -7.00
N SER A 14 54.91 7.73 -6.72
CA SER A 14 53.81 7.54 -7.72
C SER A 14 52.53 7.10 -6.97
N ASP A 15 51.63 8.03 -6.63
CA ASP A 15 50.50 8.50 -7.43
C ASP A 15 49.33 7.49 -7.48
N GLN A 16 48.42 7.60 -6.50
CA GLN A 16 47.03 7.16 -6.60
C GLN A 16 46.14 8.23 -5.95
N PRO A 17 44.97 8.56 -6.52
CA PRO A 17 44.11 9.62 -6.00
C PRO A 17 43.42 9.15 -4.70
N GLU A 18 43.88 9.69 -3.58
CA GLU A 18 43.25 9.48 -2.27
C GLU A 18 41.89 10.20 -2.22
N HIS A 19 40.82 9.44 -2.02
CA HIS A 19 39.55 9.98 -1.54
C HIS A 19 39.78 10.68 -0.18
N PRO A 20 39.25 11.89 0.06
CA PRO A 20 39.48 12.56 1.33
C PRO A 20 38.84 11.73 2.46
N PRO A 21 39.57 11.49 3.58
CA PRO A 21 39.00 10.81 4.73
C PRO A 21 37.86 11.65 5.33
N PRO A 22 36.82 11.02 5.89
CA PRO A 22 35.75 11.75 6.54
C PRO A 22 36.34 12.59 7.70
N PRO A 23 35.81 13.79 7.96
CA PRO A 23 36.40 14.70 8.94
C PRO A 23 36.48 14.03 10.32
N ALA A 24 37.67 14.08 10.90
CA ALA A 24 37.96 13.54 12.22
C ALA A 24 37.15 14.28 13.30
N TYR A 25 36.55 13.50 14.21
CA TYR A 25 35.91 14.00 15.40
C TYR A 25 36.98 14.56 16.35
N GLU A 26 37.15 15.88 16.38
CA GLU A 26 37.94 16.55 17.41
C GLU A 26 37.10 16.91 18.64
N ASP A 27 37.77 16.79 19.78
CA ASP A 27 37.29 16.87 21.15
C ASP A 27 36.43 18.08 21.48
N ALA A 28 35.24 17.82 22.06
CA ALA A 28 34.46 18.82 22.78
C ALA A 28 34.22 18.35 24.21
N THR A 29 35.25 18.49 25.06
CA THR A 29 35.08 18.48 26.52
C THR A 29 34.61 19.85 26.98
N ALA A 30 33.30 20.06 27.00
CA ALA A 30 32.67 21.12 27.79
C ALA A 30 31.28 20.65 28.23
N ALA A 31 31.12 20.45 29.54
CA ALA A 31 29.86 20.05 30.15
C ALA A 31 28.78 21.13 29.95
N ALA A 32 27.67 20.76 29.32
CA ALA A 32 26.48 21.59 29.13
C ALA A 32 25.21 20.74 29.40
N PRO A 33 24.08 21.36 29.78
CA PRO A 33 23.03 20.76 30.59
C PRO A 33 22.16 19.78 29.80
N ILE A 34 21.55 18.84 30.54
CA ILE A 34 20.64 17.76 30.13
C ILE A 34 19.76 18.19 28.94
N THR A 35 20.16 17.83 27.73
CA THR A 35 19.49 18.22 26.48
C THR A 35 18.25 17.36 26.24
N SER A 36 17.13 18.01 25.91
CA SER A 36 15.93 17.34 25.41
C SER A 36 16.29 16.43 24.24
N LYS A 37 15.72 15.22 24.20
CA LYS A 37 15.89 14.27 23.08
C LYS A 37 15.64 15.00 21.75
N ARG A 38 16.70 15.28 20.98
CA ARG A 38 16.58 15.79 19.60
C ARG A 38 15.98 14.67 18.76
N THR A 39 14.66 14.69 18.58
CA THR A 39 14.01 13.90 17.54
C THR A 39 14.43 14.48 16.18
N LEU A 40 14.88 13.64 15.26
CA LEU A 40 15.11 14.05 13.89
C LEU A 40 13.79 14.62 13.32
N PRO A 41 13.83 15.72 12.54
CA PRO A 41 12.65 16.21 11.86
C PRO A 41 12.11 15.13 10.92
N PRO A 42 10.79 15.05 10.70
CA PRO A 42 10.23 14.13 9.72
C PRO A 42 10.80 14.44 8.33
N PRO A 43 10.97 13.42 7.46
CA PRO A 43 11.41 13.64 6.10
C PRO A 43 10.42 14.54 5.34
N PRO A 44 10.88 15.32 4.34
CA PRO A 44 9.99 16.08 3.50
C PRO A 44 9.03 15.14 2.72
N PRO A 45 7.83 15.62 2.35
CA PRO A 45 6.88 14.81 1.60
C PRO A 45 7.36 14.56 0.17
N LEU A 46 6.89 13.47 -0.46
CA LEU A 46 7.16 13.21 -1.89
C LEU A 46 6.54 14.31 -2.77
N THR A 47 7.35 14.98 -3.58
CA THR A 47 6.90 16.07 -4.46
C THR A 47 6.58 15.57 -5.86
N LEU A 48 5.45 14.91 -6.02
CA LEU A 48 4.90 14.51 -7.33
C LEU A 48 3.75 15.44 -7.74
N PRO A 49 3.58 15.78 -9.03
CA PRO A 49 2.50 16.67 -9.49
C PRO A 49 1.12 16.26 -8.97
N VAL A 50 0.74 14.98 -9.14
CA VAL A 50 -0.55 14.45 -8.69
C VAL A 50 -0.75 14.60 -7.18
N LEU A 51 0.29 14.37 -6.37
CA LEU A 51 0.19 14.50 -4.91
C LEU A 51 0.13 15.97 -4.48
N ASN A 52 0.80 16.87 -5.20
CA ASN A 52 0.72 18.30 -4.92
C ASN A 52 -0.68 18.84 -5.19
N ASP A 53 -1.31 18.41 -6.28
CA ASP A 53 -2.69 18.75 -6.60
C ASP A 53 -3.67 18.23 -5.53
N LEU A 54 -3.57 16.94 -5.18
CA LEU A 54 -4.44 16.30 -4.20
C LEU A 54 -4.30 16.84 -2.77
N ARG A 55 -3.18 17.50 -2.40
CA ARG A 55 -2.98 18.03 -1.03
C ARG A 55 -3.99 19.07 -0.61
N ASN A 56 -4.52 19.83 -1.57
CA ASN A 56 -5.51 20.87 -1.31
C ASN A 56 -6.94 20.41 -1.62
N LYS A 57 -7.11 19.19 -2.11
CA LYS A 57 -8.40 18.62 -2.52
C LYS A 57 -8.86 17.56 -1.53
N ARG A 58 -10.17 17.36 -1.46
CA ARG A 58 -10.78 16.35 -0.60
C ARG A 58 -10.45 14.95 -1.11
N VAL A 59 -9.80 14.12 -0.29
CA VAL A 59 -9.46 12.73 -0.62
C VAL A 59 -10.10 11.79 0.39
N ILE A 60 -10.70 10.69 -0.05
CA ILE A 60 -11.36 9.73 0.82
C ILE A 60 -10.66 8.37 0.74
N LEU A 61 -10.32 7.79 1.89
CA LEU A 61 -10.08 6.35 2.02
C LEU A 61 -11.37 5.67 2.49
N ALA A 62 -11.98 4.89 1.59
CA ALA A 62 -13.20 4.11 1.76
C ALA A 62 -12.98 2.86 2.65
N SER A 63 -12.33 2.99 3.80
CA SER A 63 -11.95 1.86 4.66
C SER A 63 -11.93 2.18 6.15
N ALA A 64 -12.50 1.29 6.97
CA ALA A 64 -12.38 1.35 8.43
C ALA A 64 -11.03 0.84 8.97
N SER A 65 -10.15 0.28 8.12
CA SER A 65 -8.93 -0.39 8.57
C SER A 65 -7.89 0.62 9.10
N PRO A 66 -7.49 0.54 10.39
CA PRO A 66 -6.45 1.41 10.94
C PRO A 66 -5.10 1.24 10.23
N ARG A 67 -4.83 0.03 9.73
CA ARG A 67 -3.58 -0.29 9.03
C ARG A 67 -3.50 0.39 7.67
N ARG A 68 -4.58 0.38 6.90
CA ARG A 68 -4.65 1.09 5.60
C ARG A 68 -4.53 2.60 5.79
N ARG A 69 -5.19 3.14 6.82
CA ARG A 69 -5.04 4.55 7.24
C ARG A 69 -3.58 4.89 7.56
N GLN A 70 -2.89 4.02 8.29
CA GLN A 70 -1.47 4.22 8.60
C GLN A 70 -0.62 4.24 7.33
N ILE A 71 -0.81 3.27 6.42
CA ILE A 71 -0.03 3.19 5.18
C ILE A 71 -0.25 4.41 4.29
N ILE A 72 -1.50 4.78 4.01
CA ILE A 72 -1.79 5.91 3.11
C ILE A 72 -1.29 7.26 3.67
N SER A 73 -1.16 7.38 5.00
CA SER A 73 -0.63 8.60 5.63
C SER A 73 0.78 8.97 5.17
N HIS A 74 1.55 8.00 4.67
CA HIS A 74 2.87 8.24 4.09
C HIS A 74 2.84 9.11 2.81
N LEU A 75 1.70 9.20 2.12
CA LEU A 75 1.55 10.12 0.97
C LEU A 75 1.34 11.58 1.40
N ASN A 76 1.14 11.84 2.71
CA ASN A 76 1.01 13.17 3.28
C ASN A 76 -0.06 14.03 2.56
N LEU A 77 -1.31 13.54 2.56
CA LEU A 77 -2.51 14.20 2.05
C LEU A 77 -3.30 14.82 3.24
N PRO A 78 -3.21 16.15 3.47
CA PRO A 78 -3.79 16.80 4.65
C PRO A 78 -5.31 16.70 4.73
N GLN A 79 -5.97 16.68 3.56
CA GLN A 79 -7.43 16.63 3.40
C GLN A 79 -7.96 15.18 3.26
N LEU A 80 -7.21 14.20 3.78
CA LEU A 80 -7.60 12.79 3.77
C LEU A 80 -8.68 12.51 4.82
N GLU A 81 -9.85 12.07 4.35
CA GLU A 81 -10.97 11.59 5.16
C GLU A 81 -11.02 10.06 5.19
N ILE A 82 -11.47 9.51 6.32
CA ILE A 82 -11.68 8.07 6.48
C ILE A 82 -13.18 7.83 6.57
N ILE A 83 -13.76 7.23 5.53
CA ILE A 83 -15.19 6.94 5.47
C ILE A 83 -15.33 5.44 5.22
N ALA A 84 -15.87 4.70 6.18
CA ALA A 84 -16.06 3.27 6.01
C ALA A 84 -17.24 3.00 5.09
N SER A 85 -17.05 2.15 4.08
CA SER A 85 -18.17 1.65 3.26
C SER A 85 -19.12 0.81 4.11
N ASN A 86 -20.43 1.02 3.90
CA ASN A 86 -21.50 0.21 4.48
C ASN A 86 -21.95 -0.94 3.55
N ALA A 87 -21.24 -1.17 2.44
CA ALA A 87 -21.59 -2.20 1.47
C ALA A 87 -21.55 -3.60 2.12
N ALA A 88 -22.61 -4.39 1.90
CA ALA A 88 -22.66 -5.76 2.36
C ALA A 88 -21.57 -6.62 1.67
N GLU A 89 -20.84 -7.41 2.46
CA GLU A 89 -19.87 -8.41 1.98
C GLU A 89 -20.58 -9.73 1.63
N ASP A 90 -21.53 -9.65 0.70
CA ASP A 90 -22.47 -10.72 0.31
C ASP A 90 -22.18 -11.33 -1.06
N LEU A 91 -21.02 -11.03 -1.65
CA LEU A 91 -20.65 -11.54 -2.97
C LEU A 91 -20.57 -13.08 -2.98
N PRO A 92 -20.95 -13.72 -4.10
CA PRO A 92 -20.91 -15.17 -4.21
C PRO A 92 -19.49 -15.71 -3.98
N LYS A 93 -19.37 -16.63 -3.03
CA LYS A 93 -18.09 -17.32 -2.72
C LYS A 93 -17.67 -18.33 -3.81
N THR A 94 -18.48 -18.47 -4.86
CA THR A 94 -18.16 -19.24 -6.06
C THR A 94 -17.23 -18.49 -7.01
N LEU A 95 -17.07 -17.17 -6.83
CA LEU A 95 -16.13 -16.37 -7.62
C LEU A 95 -14.69 -16.82 -7.37
N ALA A 96 -13.83 -16.66 -8.39
CA ALA A 96 -12.40 -16.86 -8.19
C ALA A 96 -11.87 -15.82 -7.18
N PRO A 97 -10.83 -16.14 -6.39
CA PRO A 97 -10.34 -15.22 -5.35
C PRO A 97 -10.02 -13.80 -5.84
N ILE A 98 -9.40 -13.70 -7.02
CA ILE A 98 -9.04 -12.42 -7.65
C ILE A 98 -10.29 -11.63 -8.04
N GLU A 99 -11.29 -12.29 -8.62
CA GLU A 99 -12.58 -11.66 -8.98
C GLU A 99 -13.33 -11.21 -7.73
N TYR A 100 -13.34 -12.03 -6.68
CA TYR A 100 -13.99 -11.74 -5.42
C TYR A 100 -13.40 -10.50 -4.74
N VAL A 101 -12.06 -10.44 -4.59
CA VAL A 101 -11.39 -9.32 -3.90
C VAL A 101 -11.55 -8.02 -4.69
N LEU A 102 -11.45 -8.09 -6.02
CA LEU A 102 -11.67 -6.93 -6.90
C LEU A 102 -13.10 -6.42 -6.80
N ALA A 103 -14.09 -7.30 -6.97
CA ALA A 103 -15.50 -6.92 -6.91
C ALA A 103 -15.87 -6.35 -5.52
N THR A 104 -15.31 -6.90 -4.44
CA THR A 104 -15.52 -6.39 -3.08
C THR A 104 -14.93 -4.97 -2.93
N ALA A 105 -13.71 -4.74 -3.40
CA ALA A 105 -13.08 -3.42 -3.34
C ALA A 105 -13.83 -2.39 -4.19
N THR A 106 -14.26 -2.76 -5.40
CA THR A 106 -15.06 -1.90 -6.30
C THR A 106 -16.40 -1.52 -5.67
N LYS A 107 -17.13 -2.50 -5.11
CA LYS A 107 -18.40 -2.25 -4.42
C LYS A 107 -18.23 -1.30 -3.24
N LYS A 108 -17.11 -1.40 -2.49
CA LYS A 108 -16.78 -0.50 -1.38
C LYS A 108 -16.53 0.94 -1.86
N ALA A 109 -15.81 1.11 -2.96
CA ALA A 109 -15.54 2.43 -3.56
C ALA A 109 -16.83 3.09 -4.05
N GLN A 110 -17.62 2.37 -4.85
CA GLN A 110 -18.87 2.87 -5.43
C GLN A 110 -19.89 3.27 -4.36
N ALA A 111 -20.06 2.47 -3.30
CA ALA A 111 -20.97 2.82 -2.22
C ALA A 111 -20.59 4.13 -1.50
N VAL A 112 -19.29 4.38 -1.33
CA VAL A 112 -18.82 5.64 -0.73
C VAL A 112 -18.93 6.80 -1.73
N TYR A 113 -18.68 6.55 -3.01
CA TYR A 113 -18.88 7.55 -4.06
C TYR A 113 -20.34 8.02 -4.12
N GLU A 114 -21.30 7.10 -4.20
CA GLU A 114 -22.74 7.41 -4.22
C GLU A 114 -23.18 8.20 -2.99
N GLN A 115 -22.59 7.94 -1.83
CA GLN A 115 -22.87 8.67 -0.59
C GLN A 115 -22.31 10.10 -0.60
N GLU A 116 -21.14 10.32 -1.21
CA GLU A 116 -20.33 11.52 -1.00
C GLU A 116 -20.27 12.48 -2.20
N ILE A 117 -20.67 12.03 -3.39
CA ILE A 117 -20.63 12.82 -4.63
C ILE A 117 -21.43 14.12 -4.52
N MET A 118 -22.65 14.08 -3.97
CA MET A 118 -23.53 15.25 -3.81
C MET A 118 -23.46 15.86 -2.40
N ASN A 119 -22.33 15.72 -1.68
CA ASN A 119 -22.22 16.22 -0.32
C ASN A 119 -22.14 17.76 -0.29
N ALA A 120 -23.29 18.42 -0.09
CA ALA A 120 -23.40 19.89 -0.10
C ALA A 120 -22.50 20.62 0.92
N ALA A 121 -22.09 19.96 2.00
CA ALA A 121 -21.26 20.58 3.03
C ALA A 121 -19.76 20.50 2.74
N ARG A 122 -19.31 19.44 2.06
CA ARG A 122 -17.88 19.16 1.83
C ARG A 122 -17.46 19.20 0.36
N GLY A 123 -18.44 19.25 -0.55
CA GLY A 123 -18.21 19.10 -1.98
C GLY A 123 -17.88 17.66 -2.38
N GLU A 124 -17.82 17.47 -3.69
CA GLU A 124 -17.39 16.21 -4.30
C GLU A 124 -15.92 15.89 -3.96
N PRO A 125 -15.60 14.63 -3.61
CA PRO A 125 -14.22 14.22 -3.40
C PRO A 125 -13.45 14.16 -4.72
N ALA A 126 -12.21 14.68 -4.73
CA ALA A 126 -11.33 14.60 -5.90
C ALA A 126 -10.73 13.21 -6.10
N LEU A 127 -10.70 12.39 -5.05
CA LEU A 127 -10.19 11.02 -5.13
C LEU A 127 -10.85 10.16 -4.04
N ILE A 128 -11.33 9.00 -4.43
CA ILE A 128 -11.77 7.94 -3.52
C ILE A 128 -10.90 6.71 -3.73
N LEU A 129 -10.34 6.19 -2.64
CA LEU A 129 -9.57 4.95 -2.62
C LEU A 129 -10.31 3.90 -1.81
N ALA A 130 -10.50 2.72 -2.35
CA ALA A 130 -10.95 1.54 -1.61
C ALA A 130 -9.95 0.40 -1.76
N ALA A 131 -9.92 -0.49 -0.77
CA ALA A 131 -9.14 -1.71 -0.87
C ALA A 131 -9.79 -2.86 -0.12
N ASP A 132 -9.61 -4.06 -0.66
CA ASP A 132 -9.98 -5.32 -0.02
C ASP A 132 -8.81 -6.28 -0.04
N THR A 133 -8.66 -7.11 1.01
CA THR A 133 -7.50 -7.97 1.18
C THR A 133 -7.97 -9.35 1.61
N ILE A 134 -7.54 -10.38 0.87
CA ILE A 134 -7.86 -11.78 1.15
C ILE A 134 -6.59 -12.61 1.28
N VAL A 135 -6.67 -13.67 2.07
CA VAL A 135 -5.63 -14.71 2.16
C VAL A 135 -6.16 -15.95 1.47
N VAL A 136 -5.34 -16.60 0.67
CA VAL A 136 -5.71 -17.75 -0.14
C VAL A 136 -4.77 -18.91 0.17
N ASP A 137 -5.33 -20.03 0.65
CA ASP A 137 -4.60 -21.29 0.75
C ASP A 137 -4.33 -21.81 -0.67
N THR A 138 -3.06 -22.06 -0.97
CA THR A 138 -2.60 -22.50 -2.30
C THR A 138 -2.85 -23.99 -2.54
N ARG A 139 -3.16 -24.75 -1.49
CA ARG A 139 -3.49 -26.17 -1.62
C ARG A 139 -4.88 -26.31 -2.25
N PRO A 140 -5.10 -27.30 -3.12
CA PRO A 140 -6.41 -27.55 -3.70
C PRO A 140 -7.44 -27.82 -2.59
N ALA A 141 -8.53 -27.04 -2.56
CA ALA A 141 -9.68 -27.40 -1.75
C ALA A 141 -10.33 -28.65 -2.36
N ALA A 142 -10.75 -29.61 -1.53
CA ALA A 142 -11.27 -30.91 -1.95
C ALA A 142 -12.54 -30.87 -2.85
N ALA A 143 -13.12 -29.70 -3.10
CA ALA A 143 -14.36 -29.57 -3.87
C ALA A 143 -14.46 -28.34 -4.79
N SER A 144 -13.60 -27.32 -4.68
CA SER A 144 -13.76 -26.06 -5.45
C SER A 144 -12.52 -25.15 -5.38
N GLY A 145 -11.53 -25.33 -6.26
CA GLY A 145 -10.47 -24.33 -6.47
C GLY A 145 -9.63 -23.97 -5.24
N LEU A 146 -9.08 -22.75 -5.24
CA LEU A 146 -8.28 -22.19 -4.14
C LEU A 146 -9.19 -21.67 -3.02
N ALA A 147 -8.85 -21.95 -1.76
CA ALA A 147 -9.68 -21.59 -0.62
C ALA A 147 -9.36 -20.19 -0.07
N ILE A 148 -10.33 -19.29 -0.09
CA ILE A 148 -10.24 -17.99 0.60
C ILE A 148 -10.35 -18.22 2.11
N LEU A 149 -9.34 -17.77 2.85
CA LEU A 149 -9.28 -17.80 4.31
C LEU A 149 -9.83 -16.50 4.88
N GLU A 150 -11.07 -16.58 5.37
CA GLU A 150 -11.73 -15.48 6.08
C GLU A 150 -11.17 -15.27 7.49
N LYS A 151 -11.80 -14.36 8.25
CA LYS A 151 -11.53 -14.19 9.68
C LYS A 151 -11.88 -15.47 10.45
N PRO A 152 -11.09 -15.84 11.49
CA PRO A 152 -11.44 -16.97 12.33
C PRO A 152 -12.76 -16.71 13.07
N ARG A 153 -13.58 -17.77 13.20
CA ARG A 153 -14.94 -17.71 13.77
C ARG A 153 -14.98 -18.06 15.26
N SER A 154 -13.92 -18.70 15.74
CA SER A 154 -13.73 -19.11 17.13
C SER A 154 -12.24 -19.33 17.38
N GLU A 155 -11.85 -19.42 18.65
CA GLU A 155 -10.46 -19.73 19.04
C GLU A 155 -10.00 -21.07 18.46
N ALA A 156 -10.85 -22.10 18.50
CA ALA A 156 -10.56 -23.40 17.91
C ALA A 156 -10.36 -23.32 16.39
N HIS A 157 -11.18 -22.54 15.69
CA HIS A 157 -11.01 -22.30 14.26
C HIS A 157 -9.71 -21.53 13.98
N HIS A 158 -9.35 -20.55 14.81
CA HIS A 158 -8.13 -19.77 14.70
C HIS A 158 -6.88 -20.65 14.82
N ILE A 159 -6.83 -21.52 15.83
CA ILE A 159 -5.72 -22.47 16.03
C ILE A 159 -5.63 -23.42 14.82
N ALA A 160 -6.75 -24.00 14.38
CA ALA A 160 -6.77 -24.92 13.26
C ALA A 160 -6.28 -24.24 11.96
N MET A 161 -6.70 -22.99 11.72
CA MET A 161 -6.28 -22.20 10.56
C MET A 161 -4.77 -21.93 10.57
N LEU A 162 -4.21 -21.49 11.69
CA LEU A 162 -2.77 -21.21 11.78
C LEU A 162 -1.92 -22.47 11.66
N LYS A 163 -2.36 -23.60 12.22
CA LYS A 163 -1.72 -24.90 12.00
C LYS A 163 -1.76 -25.29 10.53
N ALA A 164 -2.92 -25.15 9.89
CA ALA A 164 -3.09 -25.47 8.48
C ALA A 164 -2.17 -24.62 7.58
N LEU A 165 -2.00 -23.33 7.88
CA LEU A 165 -1.08 -22.43 7.19
C LEU A 165 0.39 -22.81 7.43
N ARG A 166 0.78 -23.06 8.68
CA ARG A 166 2.14 -23.54 9.01
C ARG A 166 2.47 -24.82 8.25
N ASP A 167 1.55 -25.78 8.26
CA ASP A 167 1.76 -27.10 7.65
C ASP A 167 1.77 -27.01 6.11
N ALA A 168 1.01 -26.06 5.52
CA ALA A 168 1.06 -25.75 4.09
C ALA A 168 2.35 -25.04 3.68
N ARG A 169 2.95 -24.30 4.62
CA ARG A 169 4.09 -23.39 4.48
C ARG A 169 3.81 -22.16 3.64
N GLU A 170 3.13 -22.28 2.50
CA GLU A 170 2.91 -21.16 1.58
C GLU A 170 1.43 -20.84 1.36
N HIS A 171 1.11 -19.56 1.42
CA HIS A 171 -0.19 -19.02 1.04
C HIS A 171 -0.02 -17.67 0.35
N LYS A 172 -1.05 -17.26 -0.39
CA LYS A 172 -1.03 -16.00 -1.12
C LYS A 172 -1.88 -14.95 -0.41
N VAL A 173 -1.44 -13.72 -0.46
CA VAL A 173 -2.22 -12.55 -0.05
C VAL A 173 -2.49 -11.71 -1.27
N TYR A 174 -3.76 -11.42 -1.52
CA TYR A 174 -4.20 -10.54 -2.59
C TYR A 174 -4.82 -9.30 -1.99
N THR A 175 -4.40 -8.12 -2.43
CA THR A 175 -5.13 -6.87 -2.19
C THR A 175 -5.54 -6.26 -3.51
N ALA A 176 -6.85 -6.07 -3.70
CA ALA A 176 -7.35 -5.21 -4.74
C ALA A 176 -7.44 -3.77 -4.22
N VAL A 177 -7.01 -2.81 -5.04
CA VAL A 177 -7.16 -1.38 -4.79
C VAL A 177 -7.95 -0.79 -5.94
N VAL A 178 -8.92 0.05 -5.60
CA VAL A 178 -9.76 0.79 -6.55
C VAL A 178 -9.58 2.26 -6.28
N ALA A 179 -9.35 3.03 -7.34
CA ALA A 179 -9.31 4.48 -7.29
C ALA A 179 -10.40 5.04 -8.20
N MET A 180 -11.11 6.04 -7.71
CA MET A 180 -12.12 6.79 -8.45
C MET A 180 -11.82 8.27 -8.36
N ALA A 181 -11.89 8.99 -9.47
CA ALA A 181 -11.75 10.44 -9.55
C ALA A 181 -12.87 11.01 -10.41
N PRO A 182 -13.48 12.16 -10.06
CA PRO A 182 -14.54 12.75 -10.86
C PRO A 182 -13.99 13.18 -12.23
N LEU A 183 -14.78 12.97 -13.28
CA LEU A 183 -14.42 13.47 -14.62
C LEU A 183 -14.58 14.98 -14.67
N SER A 184 -13.68 15.64 -15.39
CA SER A 184 -13.83 17.07 -15.71
C SER A 184 -14.98 17.32 -16.70
N SER A 185 -15.30 16.35 -17.55
CA SER A 185 -16.39 16.40 -18.51
C SER A 185 -17.74 15.97 -17.89
N ALA A 186 -18.85 16.43 -18.47
CA ALA A 186 -20.21 16.12 -18.00
C ALA A 186 -20.70 14.69 -18.37
N ARG A 187 -19.78 13.78 -18.71
CA ARG A 187 -20.09 12.41 -19.17
C ARG A 187 -20.55 11.53 -18.02
N GLN A 188 -21.44 10.57 -18.30
CA GLN A 188 -21.81 9.55 -17.31
C GLN A 188 -20.80 8.40 -17.33
N PRO A 189 -20.40 7.84 -16.17
CA PRO A 189 -21.01 8.01 -14.84
C PRO A 189 -20.46 9.18 -13.99
N GLY A 190 -19.70 10.10 -14.59
CA GLY A 190 -19.13 11.28 -13.93
C GLY A 190 -17.82 11.02 -13.20
N TYR A 191 -17.24 9.83 -13.36
CA TYR A 191 -15.96 9.48 -12.74
C TYR A 191 -15.12 8.56 -13.62
N ALA A 192 -13.80 8.74 -13.56
CA ALA A 192 -12.82 7.74 -13.95
C ALA A 192 -12.72 6.69 -12.83
N LEU A 193 -12.54 5.42 -13.23
CA LEU A 193 -12.30 4.31 -12.31
C LEU A 193 -11.15 3.46 -12.82
N GLU A 194 -10.17 3.25 -11.96
CA GLU A 194 -9.03 2.37 -12.21
C GLU A 194 -8.88 1.37 -11.08
N THR A 195 -8.35 0.19 -11.41
CA THR A 195 -8.12 -0.87 -10.43
C THR A 195 -6.73 -1.48 -10.56
N THR A 196 -6.24 -2.06 -9.47
CA THR A 196 -5.03 -2.88 -9.48
C THR A 196 -5.13 -3.97 -8.43
N ILE A 197 -4.40 -5.07 -8.62
CA ILE A 197 -4.35 -6.18 -7.69
C ILE A 197 -2.88 -6.53 -7.46
N GLU A 198 -2.48 -6.55 -6.19
CA GLU A 198 -1.15 -6.97 -5.78
C GLU A 198 -1.20 -8.35 -5.15
N GLU A 199 -0.30 -9.23 -5.59
CA GLU A 199 -0.10 -10.57 -5.02
C GLU A 199 1.17 -10.58 -4.16
N THR A 200 1.15 -11.30 -3.04
CA THR A 200 2.35 -11.58 -2.26
C THR A 200 2.30 -13.00 -1.73
N ASN A 201 3.35 -13.77 -1.99
CA ASN A 201 3.53 -15.09 -1.39
C ASN A 201 4.09 -14.90 0.02
N VAL A 202 3.48 -15.56 1.00
CA VAL A 202 3.90 -15.54 2.40
C VAL A 202 4.24 -16.95 2.81
N ARG A 203 5.44 -17.12 3.38
CA ARG A 203 5.95 -18.40 3.86
C ARG A 203 5.93 -18.42 5.38
N PHE A 204 5.19 -19.34 5.98
CA PHE A 204 5.22 -19.60 7.42
C PHE A 204 6.43 -20.47 7.78
N ASP A 205 7.01 -20.18 8.95
CA ASP A 205 8.11 -20.97 9.48
C ASP A 205 7.60 -22.34 9.95
N ALA A 206 8.16 -23.41 9.37
CA ALA A 206 7.84 -24.79 9.73
C ALA A 206 8.20 -25.15 11.17
N GLY A 207 9.12 -24.40 11.78
CA GLY A 207 9.53 -24.55 13.18
C GLY A 207 8.54 -23.97 14.19
N VAL A 208 7.47 -23.28 13.75
CA VAL A 208 6.45 -22.72 14.63
C VAL A 208 5.77 -23.83 15.44
N THR A 209 5.94 -23.81 16.75
CA THR A 209 5.37 -24.82 17.64
C THR A 209 3.88 -24.61 17.89
N ASP A 210 3.18 -25.67 18.29
CA ASP A 210 1.79 -25.59 18.73
C ASP A 210 1.62 -24.63 19.92
N ASP A 211 2.59 -24.60 20.85
CA ASP A 211 2.58 -23.69 21.99
C ASP A 211 2.66 -22.22 21.56
N LEU A 212 3.49 -21.91 20.55
CA LEU A 212 3.58 -20.57 19.99
C LEU A 212 2.26 -20.16 19.31
N ILE A 213 1.64 -21.06 18.54
CA ILE A 213 0.32 -20.81 17.93
C ILE A 213 -0.73 -20.52 19.01
N LEU A 214 -0.79 -21.34 20.06
CA LEU A 214 -1.72 -21.14 21.17
C LEU A 214 -1.47 -19.81 21.90
N ALA A 215 -0.21 -19.47 22.15
CA ALA A 215 0.15 -18.20 22.77
C ALA A 215 -0.25 -17.00 21.89
N TYR A 216 -0.02 -17.08 20.59
CA TYR A 216 -0.42 -16.03 19.64
C TYR A 216 -1.94 -15.87 19.56
N VAL A 217 -2.70 -16.97 19.48
CA VAL A 217 -4.17 -16.92 19.44
C VAL A 217 -4.73 -16.24 20.70
N ARG A 218 -4.15 -16.48 21.87
CA ARG A 218 -4.55 -15.85 23.14
C ARG A 218 -4.38 -14.32 23.15
N THR A 219 -3.47 -13.76 22.34
CA THR A 219 -3.32 -12.30 22.21
C THR A 219 -4.48 -11.67 21.45
N ARG A 220 -5.23 -12.48 20.68
CA ARG A 220 -6.29 -12.08 19.75
C ARG A 220 -5.83 -11.16 18.62
N GLU A 221 -4.53 -10.95 18.43
CA GLU A 221 -4.00 -10.08 17.39
C GLU A 221 -4.51 -10.49 16.00
N GLY A 222 -4.62 -11.79 15.73
CA GLY A 222 -5.12 -12.29 14.45
C GLY A 222 -6.64 -12.39 14.30
N ALA A 223 -7.42 -12.17 15.37
CA ALA A 223 -8.83 -12.55 15.40
C ALA A 223 -9.71 -11.75 14.43
N ASP A 224 -9.31 -10.54 14.07
CA ASP A 224 -10.01 -9.63 13.15
C ASP A 224 -9.40 -9.61 11.73
N LYS A 225 -8.49 -10.53 11.42
CA LYS A 225 -7.71 -10.56 10.16
C LYS A 225 -8.00 -11.81 9.34
N ALA A 226 -8.06 -11.65 8.02
CA ALA A 226 -8.09 -12.77 7.09
C ALA A 226 -6.85 -13.66 7.31
N GLY A 227 -7.02 -14.99 7.26
CA GLY A 227 -5.95 -15.94 7.57
C GLY A 227 -5.52 -15.99 9.05
N GLY A 228 -6.11 -15.17 9.92
CA GLY A 228 -5.89 -15.25 11.37
C GLY A 228 -4.52 -14.75 11.83
N TYR A 229 -3.76 -13.99 11.05
CA TYR A 229 -2.48 -13.43 11.52
C TYR A 229 -2.27 -11.99 11.05
N GLY A 230 -1.36 -11.27 11.71
CA GLY A 230 -0.93 -9.94 11.31
C GLY A 230 0.59 -9.91 11.11
N LEU A 231 1.05 -9.53 9.91
CA LEU A 231 2.49 -9.38 9.65
C LEU A 231 3.08 -8.18 10.42
N GLN A 232 2.27 -7.16 10.71
CA GLN A 232 2.63 -6.04 11.57
C GLN A 232 2.26 -6.36 13.02
N GLY A 233 3.21 -6.92 13.78
CA GLY A 233 2.99 -7.28 15.19
C GLY A 233 3.63 -8.63 15.57
N LEU A 234 3.04 -9.32 16.55
CA LEU A 234 3.51 -10.63 17.00
C LEU A 234 3.36 -11.70 15.94
N GLY A 235 2.41 -11.54 15.01
CA GLY A 235 2.21 -12.50 13.93
C GLY A 235 3.40 -12.60 12.98
N SER A 236 4.31 -11.62 12.97
CA SER A 236 5.59 -11.69 12.24
C SER A 236 6.46 -12.87 12.68
N ILE A 237 6.34 -13.33 13.92
CA ILE A 237 7.09 -14.49 14.45
C ILE A 237 6.65 -15.80 13.77
N LEU A 238 5.46 -15.83 13.17
CA LEU A 238 4.94 -17.00 12.45
C LEU A 238 5.49 -17.10 11.02
N VAL A 239 6.08 -16.02 10.49
CA VAL A 239 6.43 -15.86 9.07
C VAL A 239 7.95 -16.02 8.89
N GLU A 240 8.36 -16.93 8.02
CA GLU A 240 9.76 -17.13 7.59
C GLU A 240 10.19 -16.05 6.59
N GLY A 241 9.29 -15.68 5.66
CA GLY A 241 9.57 -14.66 4.67
C GLY A 241 8.40 -14.38 3.76
N ILE A 242 8.55 -13.34 2.93
CA ILE A 242 7.58 -12.94 1.92
C ILE A 242 8.27 -12.73 0.58
N ASP A 243 7.55 -13.00 -0.50
CA ASP A 243 7.94 -12.66 -1.87
C ASP A 243 6.83 -11.81 -2.50
N GLY A 244 7.11 -10.52 -2.68
CA GLY A 244 6.15 -9.47 -3.02
C GLY A 244 6.18 -8.31 -2.02
N SER A 245 5.11 -7.50 -2.01
CA SER A 245 5.06 -6.27 -1.24
C SER A 245 4.65 -6.48 0.23
N TYR A 246 5.42 -5.94 1.16
CA TYR A 246 5.16 -6.03 2.61
C TYR A 246 3.83 -5.36 3.02
N ASP A 247 3.59 -4.17 2.49
CA ASP A 247 2.38 -3.37 2.74
C ASP A 247 1.12 -3.96 2.10
N ASN A 248 1.25 -4.76 1.02
CA ASN A 248 0.18 -5.59 0.49
C ASN A 248 -0.33 -6.58 1.55
N VAL A 249 0.58 -7.27 2.25
CA VAL A 249 0.21 -8.21 3.32
C VAL A 249 -0.46 -7.49 4.51
N ILE A 250 -0.05 -6.25 4.79
CA ILE A 250 -0.70 -5.42 5.82
C ILE A 250 -2.12 -5.00 5.38
N GLY A 251 -2.29 -4.72 4.09
CA GLY A 251 -3.58 -4.55 3.41
C GLY A 251 -3.69 -3.35 2.48
N LEU A 252 -2.59 -2.65 2.14
CA LEU A 252 -2.60 -1.60 1.12
C LEU A 252 -1.22 -1.53 0.43
N PRO A 253 -1.07 -2.00 -0.82
CA PRO A 253 0.19 -1.90 -1.56
C PRO A 253 0.46 -0.44 -1.97
N LEU A 254 1.28 0.28 -1.21
CA LEU A 254 1.46 1.74 -1.34
C LEU A 254 2.04 2.13 -2.69
N LYS A 255 3.02 1.39 -3.20
CA LYS A 255 3.59 1.62 -4.53
C LYS A 255 2.53 1.49 -5.63
N ALA A 256 1.81 0.38 -5.65
CA ALA A 256 0.75 0.14 -6.63
C ALA A 256 -0.40 1.16 -6.48
N THR A 257 -0.71 1.56 -5.24
CA THR A 257 -1.71 2.59 -4.95
C THR A 257 -1.29 3.95 -5.52
N LEU A 258 -0.04 4.37 -5.36
CA LEU A 258 0.45 5.62 -5.94
C LEU A 258 0.37 5.62 -7.47
N GLN A 259 0.81 4.53 -8.11
CA GLN A 259 0.70 4.37 -9.56
C GLN A 259 -0.76 4.34 -10.04
N LEU A 260 -1.67 3.79 -9.23
CA LEU A 260 -3.10 3.79 -9.53
C LEU A 260 -3.69 5.21 -9.45
N ILE A 261 -3.26 5.99 -8.46
CA ILE A 261 -3.65 7.40 -8.31
C ILE A 261 -3.20 8.20 -9.53
N GLU A 262 -1.96 8.04 -9.98
CA GLU A 262 -1.46 8.72 -11.19
C GLU A 262 -2.35 8.41 -12.40
N ARG A 263 -2.61 7.13 -12.68
CA ARG A 263 -3.44 6.72 -13.83
C ARG A 263 -4.88 7.23 -13.77
N VAL A 264 -5.54 7.16 -12.61
CA VAL A 264 -6.94 7.58 -12.51
C VAL A 264 -7.09 9.09 -12.64
N MET A 265 -6.11 9.85 -12.14
CA MET A 265 -6.12 11.31 -12.23
C MET A 265 -5.82 11.77 -13.66
N GLU A 266 -4.83 11.16 -14.31
CA GLU A 266 -4.54 11.38 -15.74
C GLU A 266 -5.78 11.10 -16.59
N LYS A 267 -6.43 9.94 -16.40
CA LYS A 267 -7.67 9.59 -17.10
C LYS A 267 -8.83 10.57 -16.85
N ALA A 268 -8.93 11.09 -15.63
CA ALA A 268 -9.97 12.07 -15.29
C ALA A 268 -9.76 13.45 -15.93
N ASP A 269 -8.51 13.76 -16.29
CA ASP A 269 -8.09 15.00 -16.92
C ASP A 269 -8.04 14.88 -18.47
N ASP A 270 -7.61 13.74 -19.02
CA ASP A 270 -7.42 13.50 -20.47
C ASP A 270 -8.73 13.33 -21.24
N GLU A 271 -9.81 12.84 -20.62
CA GLU A 271 -11.13 12.68 -21.26
C GLU A 271 -11.81 14.04 -21.61
N ASN A 272 -11.06 15.15 -21.53
CA ASN A 272 -11.41 16.49 -22.05
C ASN A 272 -10.88 16.73 -23.48
N GLU A 273 -9.84 16.02 -23.95
CA GLU A 273 -9.15 16.36 -25.22
C GLU A 273 -9.89 15.89 -26.48
N ASP A 274 -10.81 14.93 -26.37
CA ASP A 274 -11.62 14.43 -27.50
C ASP A 274 -12.72 15.41 -27.97
N GLU A 275 -12.85 16.61 -27.37
CA GLU A 275 -13.89 17.59 -27.71
C GLU A 275 -13.38 18.76 -28.59
N ASP A 276 -12.08 18.88 -28.82
CA ASP A 276 -11.50 19.98 -29.63
C ASP A 276 -11.22 19.62 -31.10
N GLU A 277 -11.52 18.39 -31.57
CA GLU A 277 -11.21 17.94 -32.95
C GLU A 277 -12.43 17.82 -33.90
N ASP A 278 -13.67 18.00 -33.45
CA ASP A 278 -14.87 17.74 -34.28
C ASP A 278 -15.65 19.01 -34.75
N ASP A 279 -15.16 20.23 -34.52
CA ASP A 279 -15.89 21.49 -34.82
C ASP A 279 -15.30 22.35 -35.98
N ASP A 280 -14.47 21.79 -36.86
CA ASP A 280 -13.81 22.51 -37.97
C ASP A 280 -14.17 21.98 -39.38
N ASP A 281 -15.41 21.54 -39.63
CA ASP A 281 -15.82 21.11 -40.99
C ASP A 281 -17.27 21.50 -41.39
N ASP A 282 -17.78 22.63 -40.88
CA ASP A 282 -19.00 23.26 -41.42
C ASP A 282 -18.75 24.77 -41.66
N ASP A 283 -18.21 25.11 -42.83
CA ASP A 283 -18.63 26.26 -43.65
C ASP A 283 -17.76 26.38 -44.91
N VAL A 284 -18.37 26.89 -46.01
CA VAL A 284 -17.84 27.22 -47.36
C VAL A 284 -18.33 26.20 -48.42
N ASP A 285 -19.35 26.42 -49.26
CA ASP A 285 -20.05 27.62 -49.71
C ASP A 285 -21.45 27.23 -50.26
N GLU A 286 -22.51 27.86 -49.75
CA GLU A 286 -23.66 28.26 -50.57
C GLU A 286 -23.46 29.75 -50.90
N ASP A 287 -23.22 30.09 -52.18
CA ASP A 287 -24.14 30.94 -52.97
C ASP A 287 -23.52 31.55 -54.26
N GLU A 288 -24.39 31.60 -55.28
CA GLU A 288 -24.48 32.57 -56.40
C GLU A 288 -23.54 32.46 -57.64
N GLU A 289 -24.04 31.84 -58.72
CA GLU A 289 -24.63 32.50 -59.93
C GLU A 289 -25.21 31.50 -60.95
#